data_AF-A0A534VWF0-F1
#
_entry.id   AF-A0A534VWF0-F1
#
_cell.length_a   1.000
_cell.length_b   1.000
_cell.length_c   1.000
_cell.angle_alpha   90.00
_cell.angle_beta   90.00
_cell.angle_gamma   90.00
#
_symmetry.space_group_name_H-M   'P 1'
#
loop_
_entity.id
_entity.type
_entity.pdbx_description
1 polymer ?
#
loop_
_entity_poly.entity_id
_entity_poly.type
_entity_poly.pdbx_seq_one_letter_code
_entity_poly.pdbx_strand_id
1 'polypeptide(L)'
;MERLIAVVDLTSGEVIDRTSTTLTLDLPPDFERASAVVSLDQLSHGHYLATDGKQHEYSVFPRPLSWRARGEDCLIADRLGREPSSIAGTYRLTSVEWE
;
A
#
# COMPACT_ATOMS: atom_id res chain seq x y z
N MET A 1 9.99 0.17 20.18
CA MET A 1 9.90 1.55 19.65
C MET A 1 9.35 1.45 18.26
N GLU A 2 8.10 1.87 18.06
CA GLU A 2 7.49 1.94 16.74
C GLU A 2 7.94 3.27 16.13
N ARG A 3 8.74 3.21 15.05
CA ARG A 3 9.15 4.41 14.33
C ARG A 3 7.96 4.83 13.46
N LEU A 4 7.59 6.10 13.52
CA LEU A 4 6.64 6.67 12.56
C LEU A 4 7.41 7.07 11.30
N ILE A 5 6.84 6.75 10.14
CA ILE A 5 7.35 7.08 8.82
C ILE A 5 6.24 7.88 8.15
N ALA A 6 6.56 9.10 7.75
CA ALA A 6 5.66 9.93 6.97
C ALA A 6 5.58 9.39 5.54
N VAL A 7 4.35 9.33 5.03
CA VAL A 7 4.02 8.84 3.70
C VAL A 7 3.00 9.78 3.08
N VAL A 8 3.07 10.01 1.77
CA VAL A 8 2.15 10.90 1.06
C VAL A 8 1.17 10.05 0.27
N ASP A 9 -0.12 10.19 0.53
CA ASP A 9 -1.18 9.60 -0.30
C ASP A 9 -1.13 10.26 -1.67
N LEU A 10 -0.76 9.50 -2.71
CA LEU A 10 -0.64 10.04 -4.07
C LEU A 10 -2.00 10.36 -4.71
N THR A 11 -3.09 9.85 -4.13
CA THR A 11 -4.46 10.13 -4.59
C THR A 11 -4.92 11.52 -4.16
N SER A 12 -4.65 11.88 -2.91
CA SER A 12 -5.19 13.06 -2.22
C SER A 12 -4.12 14.13 -2.00
N GLY A 13 -2.85 13.77 -2.07
CA GLY A 13 -1.70 14.62 -1.69
C GLY A 13 -1.53 14.77 -0.18
N GLU A 14 -2.23 13.96 0.63
CA GLU A 14 -2.21 14.08 2.09
C GLU A 14 -0.98 13.37 2.67
N VAL A 15 -0.24 14.07 3.54
CA VAL A 15 0.87 13.47 4.31
C VAL A 15 0.29 12.79 5.54
N ILE A 16 0.57 11.50 5.70
CA ILE A 16 0.08 10.66 6.78
C ILE A 16 1.27 10.00 7.47
N ASP A 17 1.31 10.07 8.80
CA ASP A 17 2.27 9.30 9.58
C ASP A 17 1.78 7.86 9.78
N ARG A 18 2.60 6.89 9.37
CA ARG A 18 2.32 5.46 9.53
C ARG A 18 3.41 4.79 10.34
N THR A 19 3.06 3.72 11.06
CA THR A 19 4.06 2.97 11.82
C THR A 19 4.98 2.22 10.86
N SER A 20 6.23 2.04 11.23
CA SER A 20 7.23 1.30 10.45
C SER A 20 6.89 -0.19 10.27
N THR A 21 5.92 -0.68 11.04
CA THR A 21 5.32 -2.03 10.98
C THR A 21 4.06 -2.09 10.11
N THR A 22 3.60 -0.95 9.59
CA THR A 22 2.45 -0.90 8.68
C THR A 22 2.75 -1.73 7.44
N LEU A 23 1.77 -2.54 7.01
CA LEU A 23 1.90 -3.41 5.86
C LEU A 23 1.86 -2.61 4.56
N THR A 24 2.77 -2.95 3.65
CA THR A 24 2.93 -2.33 2.34
C THR A 24 2.99 -3.40 1.25
N LEU A 25 2.55 -3.08 0.04
CA LEU A 25 2.62 -3.96 -1.13
C LEU A 25 3.45 -3.28 -2.23
N ASP A 26 4.10 -4.12 -3.03
CA ASP A 26 4.81 -3.70 -4.24
C ASP A 26 3.80 -3.32 -5.33
N LEU A 27 4.08 -2.25 -6.06
CA LEU A 27 3.25 -1.89 -7.20
C LEU A 27 3.51 -2.83 -8.38
N PRO A 28 2.46 -3.38 -9.00
CA PRO A 28 2.59 -4.00 -10.31
C PRO A 28 3.08 -2.97 -11.36
N PRO A 29 3.89 -3.38 -12.34
CA PRO A 29 4.34 -2.48 -13.41
C PRO A 29 3.20 -1.95 -14.28
N ASP A 30 2.14 -2.74 -14.46
CA ASP A 30 0.94 -2.40 -15.24
C ASP A 30 -0.18 -1.78 -14.38
N PHE A 31 0.13 -1.37 -13.13
CA PHE A 31 -0.85 -0.81 -12.20
C PHE A 31 -1.36 0.55 -12.66
N GLU A 32 -2.68 0.71 -12.69
CA GLU A 32 -3.31 1.99 -12.97
C GLU A 32 -3.23 2.90 -11.74
N ARG A 33 -2.25 3.80 -11.75
CA ARG A 33 -2.07 4.83 -10.71
C ARG A 33 -3.29 5.73 -10.50
N ALA A 34 -4.18 5.85 -11.49
CA ALA A 34 -5.43 6.62 -11.36
C ALA A 34 -6.43 5.98 -10.38
N SER A 35 -6.48 4.64 -10.33
CA SER A 35 -7.29 3.91 -9.35
C SER A 35 -6.72 4.09 -7.93
N ALA A 36 -5.39 4.16 -7.82
CA ALA A 36 -4.64 4.40 -6.58
C ALA A 36 -4.98 3.44 -5.41
N VAL A 37 -5.70 2.36 -5.69
CA VAL A 37 -6.23 1.44 -4.68
C VAL A 37 -6.02 -0.01 -5.13
N VAL A 38 -5.63 -0.85 -4.19
CA VAL A 38 -5.52 -2.31 -4.34
C VAL A 38 -6.23 -2.99 -3.18
N SER A 39 -7.03 -4.01 -3.48
CA SER A 39 -7.65 -4.84 -2.46
C SER A 39 -6.83 -6.11 -2.29
N LEU A 40 -6.40 -6.41 -1.06
CA LEU A 40 -5.71 -7.67 -0.75
C LEU A 40 -6.67 -8.60 -0.02
N ASP A 41 -6.70 -9.86 -0.44
CA ASP A 41 -7.44 -10.93 0.22
C ASP A 41 -6.58 -11.65 1.28
N GLN A 42 -7.22 -12.44 2.14
CA GLN A 42 -6.54 -13.21 3.19
C GLN A 42 -5.55 -14.25 2.63
N LEU A 43 -5.68 -14.60 1.36
CA LEU A 43 -4.79 -15.51 0.64
C LEU A 43 -3.58 -14.82 0.01
N SER A 44 -3.32 -13.54 0.32
CA SER A 44 -2.24 -12.74 -0.30
C SER A 44 -2.45 -12.55 -1.81
N HIS A 45 -3.70 -12.48 -2.25
CA HIS A 45 -4.08 -12.15 -3.62
C HIS A 45 -4.47 -10.68 -3.69
N GLY A 46 -3.66 -9.89 -4.38
CA GLY A 46 -3.89 -8.47 -4.62
C GLY A 46 -4.72 -8.29 -5.88
N HIS A 47 -5.85 -7.61 -5.76
CA HIS A 47 -6.71 -7.21 -6.86
C HIS A 47 -6.51 -5.74 -7.15
N TYR A 48 -6.11 -5.43 -8.37
CA TYR A 48 -5.83 -4.06 -8.82
C TYR A 48 -6.43 -3.79 -10.19
N LEU A 49 -6.65 -2.51 -10.49
CA LEU A 49 -7.00 -2.08 -11.83
C LEU A 49 -5.71 -1.87 -12.62
N ALA A 50 -5.53 -2.59 -13.73
CA ALA A 50 -4.41 -2.39 -14.64
C ALA A 50 -4.70 -1.22 -15.58
N THR A 51 -3.66 -0.64 -16.19
CA THR A 51 -3.79 0.47 -17.16
C THR A 51 -4.61 0.12 -18.41
N ASP A 52 -4.90 -1.16 -18.65
CA ASP A 52 -5.82 -1.65 -19.68
C ASP A 52 -7.31 -1.47 -19.28
N GLY A 53 -7.58 -0.96 -18.07
CA GLY A 53 -8.93 -0.82 -17.51
C GLY A 53 -9.54 -2.15 -17.04
N LYS A 54 -8.74 -3.21 -16.93
CA LYS A 54 -9.16 -4.53 -16.43
C LYS A 54 -8.65 -4.78 -15.02
N GLN A 55 -9.45 -5.48 -14.22
CA GLN A 55 -9.03 -5.94 -12.91
C GLN A 55 -8.10 -7.14 -13.08
N HIS A 56 -6.88 -7.02 -12.58
CA HIS A 56 -5.90 -8.10 -12.52
C HIS A 56 -5.71 -8.54 -11.07
N GLU A 57 -5.44 -9.84 -10.90
CA GLU A 57 -4.98 -10.38 -9.63
C GLU A 57 -3.49 -10.71 -9.71
N TYR A 58 -2.79 -10.54 -8.59
CA TYR A 58 -1.40 -10.94 -8.46
C TYR A 58 -1.14 -11.44 -7.03
N SER A 59 -0.29 -12.44 -6.89
CA SER A 59 0.13 -12.91 -5.57
C SER A 59 1.20 -11.98 -5.02
N VAL A 60 0.92 -11.31 -3.89
CA VAL A 60 1.84 -10.37 -3.27
C VAL A 60 1.82 -10.52 -1.76
N PHE A 61 3.01 -10.51 -1.17
CA PHE A 61 3.17 -10.60 0.27
C PHE A 61 3.40 -9.22 0.86
N PRO A 62 2.62 -8.82 1.87
CA PRO A 62 2.82 -7.53 2.50
C PRO A 62 4.15 -7.48 3.25
N ARG A 63 4.88 -6.39 3.03
CA ARG A 63 6.15 -6.09 3.69
C ARG A 63 6.00 -4.89 4.62
N PRO A 64 6.72 -4.84 5.74
CA PRO A 64 6.65 -3.70 6.64
C PRO A 64 7.19 -2.43 5.97
N LEU A 65 6.61 -1.27 6.29
CA LEU A 65 7.02 0.03 5.74
C LEU A 65 8.50 0.35 6.01
N SER A 66 9.09 -0.17 7.09
CA SER A 66 10.53 -0.08 7.35
C SER A 66 11.44 -0.67 6.26
N TRP A 67 10.92 -1.54 5.39
CA TRP A 67 11.66 -2.06 4.24
C TRP A 67 11.68 -1.12 3.05
N ARG A 68 10.80 -0.11 3.02
CA ARG A 68 10.68 0.80 1.89
C ARG A 68 11.76 1.87 1.93
N ALA A 69 12.29 2.18 0.76
CA ALA A 69 13.22 3.27 0.58
C ALA A 69 12.47 4.61 0.52
N ARG A 70 13.18 5.70 0.84
CA ARG A 70 12.66 7.06 0.65
C ARG A 70 12.42 7.32 -0.84
N GLY A 71 11.29 7.96 -1.17
CA GLY A 71 10.87 8.28 -2.53
C GLY A 71 10.33 7.08 -3.31
N GLU A 72 10.19 5.92 -2.66
CA GLU A 72 9.60 4.74 -3.29
C GLU A 72 8.08 4.82 -3.23
N ASP A 73 7.44 4.58 -4.38
CA ASP A 73 6.00 4.41 -4.47
C ASP A 73 5.64 3.02 -3.95
N CYS A 74 4.73 2.95 -2.98
CA CYS A 74 4.25 1.69 -2.45
C CYS A 74 2.77 1.78 -2.06
N LEU A 75 2.12 0.63 -2.00
CA LEU A 75 0.73 0.53 -1.59
C LEU A 75 0.67 0.30 -0.09
N ILE A 76 0.12 1.22 0.70
CA ILE A 76 0.05 1.10 2.16
C ILE A 76 -1.35 0.70 2.60
N ALA A 77 -1.43 -0.24 3.54
CA ALA A 77 -2.70 -0.68 4.11
C ALA A 77 -3.46 0.49 4.72
N ASP A 78 -4.66 0.76 4.20
CA ASP A 78 -5.61 1.72 4.76
C ASP A 78 -6.30 1.08 5.97
N ARG A 79 -5.64 1.14 7.12
CA ARG A 79 -6.11 0.49 8.34
C ARG A 79 -7.19 1.33 9.05
N LEU A 80 -8.34 1.50 8.41
CA LEU A 80 -9.56 1.97 9.07
C LEU A 80 -10.18 0.81 9.89
N GLY A 81 -9.59 0.53 11.04
CA GLY A 81 -10.33 -0.03 12.18
C GLY A 81 -10.63 -1.53 12.23
N ARG A 82 -9.85 -2.43 11.59
CA ARG A 82 -10.01 -3.88 11.83
C ARG A 82 -8.69 -4.62 11.99
N GLU A 83 -8.80 -5.62 12.87
CA GLU A 83 -7.83 -6.53 13.51
C GLU A 83 -6.33 -6.43 13.13
N PRO A 84 -5.43 -6.35 14.13
CA PRO A 84 -3.98 -6.19 13.96
C PRO A 84 -3.30 -7.29 13.10
N SER A 85 -3.96 -8.43 12.91
CA SER A 85 -3.42 -9.66 12.33
C SER A 85 -3.87 -10.00 10.91
N SER A 86 -4.84 -9.28 10.35
CA SER A 86 -5.30 -9.57 8.98
C SER A 86 -4.49 -8.78 7.96
N ILE A 87 -3.90 -9.49 7.00
CA ILE A 87 -3.28 -8.88 5.80
C ILE A 87 -4.33 -8.37 4.81
N ALA A 88 -5.56 -8.89 4.90
CA ALA A 88 -6.65 -8.50 4.02
C ALA A 88 -7.14 -7.09 4.31
N GLY A 89 -7.39 -6.33 3.26
CA GLY A 89 -7.83 -4.95 3.36
C GLY A 89 -7.57 -4.17 2.09
N THR A 90 -7.89 -2.88 2.15
CA THR A 90 -7.63 -1.95 1.07
C THR A 90 -6.27 -1.30 1.28
N TYR A 91 -5.50 -1.19 0.22
CA TYR A 91 -4.18 -0.57 0.19
C TYR A 91 -4.23 0.62 -0.75
N ARG A 92 -3.70 1.75 -0.31
CA ARG A 92 -3.69 3.00 -1.07
C ARG A 92 -2.31 3.32 -1.59
N LEU A 93 -2.24 3.90 -2.77
CA LEU A 93 -1.00 4.32 -3.38
C LEU A 93 -0.43 5.51 -2.62
N THR A 94 0.77 5.31 -2.10
CA THR A 94 1.48 6.30 -1.30
C THR A 94 2.95 6.36 -1.71
N SER A 95 3.59 7.51 -1.55
CA SER A 95 5.04 7.64 -1.66
C SER A 95 5.65 7.83 -0.28
N VAL A 96 6.78 7.17 -0.05
CA VAL A 96 7.46 7.20 1.24
C VAL A 96 8.31 8.46 1.38
N GLU A 97 7.93 9.35 2.28
CA GLU A 97 8.52 10.69 2.44
C GLU A 97 8.97 10.86 3.90
N TRP A 98 10.18 10.40 4.23
CA TRP A 98 10.75 10.59 5.57
C TRP A 98 12.08 11.35 5.51
N GLU A 99 12.30 12.22 6.49
CA GLU A 99 13.46 13.11 6.60
C GLU A 99 14.77 12.38 6.94
#